data_AF-A0A4Q5MX64-F1
#
_entry.id   AF-A0A4Q5MX64-F1
#
_cell.length_a   1.000
_cell.length_b   1.000
_cell.length_c   1.000
_cell.angle_alpha   90.00
_cell.angle_beta   90.00
_cell.angle_gamma   90.00
#
_symmetry.space_group_name_H-M   'P 1'
#
loop_
_entity.id
_entity.type
_entity.pdbx_description
1 polymer ?
#
loop_
_entity_poly.entity_id
_entity_poly.type
_entity_poly.pdbx_seq_one_letter_code
_entity_poly.pdbx_strand_id
1 'polypeptide(L)'
;MANHEAAGGTSDRGRSGPRFTATHLMEVARHGDTAARLDVAGDANMPAEGVALLARDPDPGIRGALLANEAVPQVALEEMLERFPEMRAQIATHPHAPMKLMEAAPLGTHTPVSLDSYLRRRAASDAQRSALLDAHARAHGQQAPVTLGDAWAQAKQAT
;
A
#
# COMPACT_ATOMS: atom_id res chain seq x y z
N MET A 1 -40.94 -24.93 -22.97
CA MET A 1 -40.97 -24.72 -21.50
C MET A 1 -40.30 -23.38 -21.22
N ALA A 2 -40.91 -22.62 -20.32
CA ALA A 2 -40.91 -21.16 -20.27
C ALA A 2 -39.65 -20.51 -19.64
N ASN A 3 -39.48 -19.24 -19.99
CA ASN A 3 -38.63 -18.23 -19.35
C ASN A 3 -38.82 -18.17 -17.82
N HIS A 4 -37.72 -17.90 -17.11
CA HIS A 4 -37.71 -17.06 -15.90
C HIS A 4 -36.33 -16.41 -15.81
N GLU A 5 -36.18 -15.23 -16.40
CA GLU A 5 -36.26 -13.93 -15.72
C GLU A 5 -35.13 -13.67 -14.72
N ALA A 6 -34.45 -12.57 -15.01
CA ALA A 6 -33.39 -11.99 -14.24
C ALA A 6 -33.85 -11.56 -12.85
N ALA A 7 -32.99 -11.80 -11.86
CA ALA A 7 -32.95 -10.99 -10.65
C ALA A 7 -31.55 -10.36 -10.57
N GLY A 8 -31.43 -9.19 -11.21
CA GLY A 8 -30.48 -8.19 -10.77
C GLY A 8 -30.88 -7.67 -9.39
N GLY A 9 -29.92 -7.22 -8.60
CA GLY A 9 -30.26 -6.65 -7.30
C GLY A 9 -29.09 -6.46 -6.37
N THR A 10 -28.17 -5.57 -6.75
CA THR A 10 -27.41 -4.68 -5.86
C THR A 10 -26.54 -5.32 -4.77
N SER A 11 -25.23 -5.23 -5.00
CA SER A 11 -24.19 -5.19 -3.97
C SER A 11 -24.69 -4.50 -2.70
N ASP A 12 -24.79 -5.27 -1.62
CA ASP A 12 -24.71 -4.78 -0.25
C ASP A 12 -23.27 -4.33 0.05
N ARG A 13 -22.79 -3.33 -0.70
CA ARG A 13 -21.53 -2.62 -0.44
C ARG A 13 -21.89 -1.29 0.18
N GLY A 14 -22.27 -1.31 1.45
CA GLY A 14 -22.70 -0.05 2.06
C GLY A 14 -23.13 -0.07 3.52
N ARG A 15 -22.61 -0.98 4.37
CA ARG A 15 -22.60 -0.78 5.83
C ARG A 15 -21.79 -1.85 6.56
N SER A 16 -20.47 -1.84 6.42
CA SER A 16 -19.61 -2.51 7.39
C SER A 16 -19.00 -1.43 8.26
N GLY A 17 -19.48 -1.34 9.50
CA GLY A 17 -18.81 -0.53 10.52
C GLY A 17 -17.36 -1.01 10.73
N PRO A 18 -16.56 -0.26 11.49
CA PRO A 18 -15.18 -0.66 11.77
C PRO A 18 -15.16 -2.08 12.35
N ARG A 19 -14.27 -2.94 11.82
CA ARG A 19 -14.13 -4.35 12.26
C ARG A 19 -13.79 -4.42 13.76
N PHE A 20 -12.98 -3.47 14.22
CA PHE A 20 -12.56 -3.33 15.60
C PHE A 20 -12.75 -1.88 16.08
N THR A 21 -12.99 -1.70 17.38
CA THR A 21 -12.95 -0.38 18.00
C THR A 21 -11.51 0.09 18.19
N ALA A 22 -11.26 1.40 18.19
CA ALA A 22 -9.94 1.95 18.47
C ALA A 22 -9.36 1.45 19.81
N THR A 23 -10.20 1.33 20.84
CA THR A 23 -9.79 0.79 22.14
C THR A 23 -9.32 -0.66 22.04
N HIS A 24 -10.06 -1.52 21.31
CA HIS A 24 -9.67 -2.91 21.11
C HIS A 24 -8.36 -3.02 20.31
N LEU A 25 -8.22 -2.24 19.24
CA LEU A 25 -7.00 -2.19 18.43
C LEU A 25 -5.78 -1.83 19.27
N MET A 26 -5.91 -0.82 20.13
CA MET A 26 -4.84 -0.40 21.04
C MET A 26 -4.50 -1.46 22.08
N GLU A 27 -5.50 -2.11 22.67
CA GLU A 27 -5.28 -3.17 23.65
C GLU A 27 -4.52 -4.35 23.04
N VAL A 28 -4.94 -4.79 21.85
CA VAL A 28 -4.26 -5.87 21.12
C VAL A 28 -2.85 -5.45 20.72
N ALA A 29 -2.64 -4.24 20.19
CA ALA A 29 -1.31 -3.77 19.80
C ALA A 29 -0.32 -3.74 20.96
N ARG A 30 -0.77 -3.42 22.18
CA ARG A 30 0.08 -3.35 23.38
C ARG A 30 0.28 -4.69 24.07
N HIS A 31 -0.76 -5.52 24.14
CA HIS A 31 -0.83 -6.66 25.06
C HIS A 31 -1.28 -7.97 24.40
N GLY A 32 -1.74 -7.93 23.15
CA GLY A 32 -2.13 -9.13 22.41
C GLY A 32 -0.94 -10.05 22.17
N ASP A 33 -1.20 -11.34 22.04
CA ASP A 33 -0.20 -12.28 21.54
C ASP A 33 0.11 -12.05 20.05
N THR A 34 1.10 -12.77 19.51
CA THR A 34 1.52 -12.59 18.11
C THR A 34 0.37 -12.80 17.12
N ALA A 35 -0.52 -13.77 17.37
CA ALA A 35 -1.63 -14.06 16.47
C ALA A 35 -2.68 -12.94 16.51
N ALA A 36 -3.01 -12.43 17.69
CA ALA A 36 -3.92 -11.30 17.85
C ALA A 36 -3.35 -10.02 17.22
N ARG A 37 -2.06 -9.73 17.43
CA ARG A 37 -1.40 -8.57 16.80
C ARG A 37 -1.37 -8.68 15.28
N LEU A 38 -1.12 -9.87 14.75
CA LEU A 38 -1.19 -10.13 13.30
C LEU A 38 -2.60 -9.86 12.74
N ASP A 39 -3.65 -10.25 13.47
CA ASP A 39 -5.04 -10.09 13.04
C ASP A 39 -5.48 -8.62 12.92
N VAL A 40 -4.95 -7.75 13.77
CA VAL A 40 -5.30 -6.32 13.80
C VAL A 40 -4.34 -5.43 12.99
N ALA A 41 -3.14 -5.90 12.64
CA ALA A 41 -2.10 -5.08 12.01
C ALA A 41 -2.54 -4.46 10.68
N GLY A 42 -3.36 -5.17 9.91
CA GLY A 42 -3.91 -4.71 8.64
C GLY A 42 -5.14 -3.78 8.75
N ASP A 43 -5.62 -3.45 9.95
CA ASP A 43 -6.86 -2.68 10.09
C ASP A 43 -6.64 -1.19 9.75
N ALA A 44 -7.36 -0.68 8.75
CA ALA A 44 -7.27 0.70 8.30
C ALA A 44 -7.65 1.75 9.38
N ASN A 45 -8.31 1.33 10.46
CA ASN A 45 -8.67 2.18 11.59
C ASN A 45 -7.68 2.11 12.76
N MET A 46 -6.54 1.42 12.61
CA MET A 46 -5.48 1.37 13.62
C MET A 46 -5.05 2.79 14.03
N PRO A 47 -5.15 3.16 15.32
CA PRO A 47 -4.69 4.47 15.76
C PRO A 47 -3.19 4.65 15.55
N ALA A 48 -2.74 5.90 15.38
CA ALA A 48 -1.34 6.22 15.09
C ALA A 48 -0.36 5.65 16.13
N GLU A 49 -0.74 5.64 17.41
CA GLU A 49 0.07 5.02 18.47
C GLU A 49 0.16 3.50 18.29
N GLY A 50 -0.93 2.83 17.93
CA GLY A 50 -0.96 1.40 17.62
C GLY A 50 -0.10 1.06 16.40
N VAL A 51 -0.15 1.88 15.35
CA VAL A 51 0.75 1.76 14.19
C VAL A 51 2.21 1.87 14.62
N ALA A 52 2.56 2.84 15.47
CA ALA A 52 3.94 3.00 15.96
C ALA A 52 4.41 1.82 16.81
N LEU A 53 3.53 1.20 17.59
CA LEU A 53 3.84 -0.02 18.34
C LEU A 53 4.11 -1.20 17.40
N LEU A 54 3.20 -1.45 16.46
CA LEU A 54 3.32 -2.58 15.53
C LEU A 54 4.46 -2.41 14.52
N ALA A 55 4.82 -1.16 14.16
CA ALA A 55 5.96 -0.86 13.31
C ALA A 55 7.30 -1.31 13.95
N ARG A 56 7.35 -1.35 15.29
CA ARG A 56 8.50 -1.79 16.08
C ARG A 56 8.42 -3.27 16.49
N ASP A 57 7.34 -3.97 16.13
CA ASP A 57 7.10 -5.34 16.57
C ASP A 57 8.27 -6.24 16.16
N PRO A 58 8.78 -7.10 17.07
CA PRO A 58 9.87 -8.02 16.74
C PRO A 58 9.50 -9.01 15.63
N ASP A 59 8.22 -9.35 15.46
CA ASP A 59 7.77 -10.32 14.47
C ASP A 59 7.70 -9.70 13.06
N PRO A 60 8.47 -10.23 12.08
CA PRO A 60 8.45 -9.71 10.71
C PRO A 60 7.11 -9.92 9.99
N GLY A 61 6.32 -10.94 10.39
CA GLY A 61 4.98 -11.17 9.88
C GLY A 61 4.02 -10.07 10.28
N ILE A 62 4.11 -9.58 11.53
CA ILE A 62 3.31 -8.43 12.00
C ILE A 62 3.70 -7.16 11.23
N ARG A 63 5.00 -6.89 11.07
CA ARG A 63 5.46 -5.74 10.28
C ARG A 63 5.03 -5.83 8.82
N GLY A 64 5.06 -7.01 8.23
CA GLY A 64 4.56 -7.26 6.88
C GLY A 64 3.06 -7.04 6.75
N ALA A 65 2.26 -7.51 7.71
CA ALA A 65 0.82 -7.26 7.74
C ALA A 65 0.49 -5.77 7.96
N LEU A 66 1.28 -5.06 8.76
CA LEU A 66 1.16 -3.61 8.92
C LEU A 66 1.42 -2.89 7.59
N LEU A 67 2.41 -3.31 6.78
CA LEU A 67 2.64 -2.72 5.46
C LEU A 67 1.54 -3.02 4.43
N ALA A 68 0.65 -3.98 4.68
CA ALA A 68 -0.54 -4.16 3.85
C ALA A 68 -1.62 -3.11 4.16
N ASN A 69 -1.51 -2.40 5.29
CA ASN A 69 -2.39 -1.31 5.65
C ASN A 69 -1.96 -0.02 4.96
N GLU A 70 -2.66 0.32 3.88
CA GLU A 70 -2.39 1.53 3.09
C GLU A 70 -2.53 2.84 3.91
N ALA A 71 -3.20 2.82 5.07
CA ALA A 71 -3.33 3.97 5.95
C ALA A 71 -2.09 4.25 6.82
N VAL A 72 -1.06 3.38 6.79
CA VAL A 72 0.17 3.61 7.54
C VAL A 72 0.84 4.91 7.09
N PRO A 73 1.13 5.84 8.01
CA PRO A 73 1.71 7.13 7.68
C PRO A 73 3.20 7.02 7.35
N GLN A 74 3.71 7.94 6.53
CA GLN A 74 5.11 7.96 6.08
C GLN A 74 6.11 7.91 7.24
N VAL A 75 5.85 8.59 8.36
CA VAL A 75 6.74 8.61 9.53
C VAL A 75 6.97 7.22 10.13
N ALA A 76 5.93 6.36 10.13
CA ALA A 76 6.08 4.98 10.61
C ALA A 76 6.90 4.14 9.62
N LEU A 77 6.74 4.37 8.31
CA LEU A 77 7.54 3.71 7.28
C LEU A 77 9.02 4.10 7.36
N GLU A 78 9.31 5.38 7.63
CA GLU A 78 10.68 5.87 7.83
C GLU A 78 11.33 5.22 9.06
N GLU A 79 10.61 5.14 10.17
CA GLU A 79 11.07 4.42 11.35
C GLU A 79 11.31 2.93 11.08
N MET A 80 10.40 2.27 10.34
CA MET A 80 10.58 0.88 9.94
C MET A 80 11.83 0.70 9.06
N LEU A 81 12.13 1.62 8.15
CA LEU A 81 13.35 1.58 7.32
C LEU A 81 14.62 1.72 8.13
N GLU A 82 14.63 2.61 9.12
CA GLU A 82 15.78 2.82 10.01
C GLU A 82 16.07 1.58 10.86
N ARG A 83 15.01 0.93 11.34
CA ARG A 83 15.13 -0.22 12.25
C ARG A 83 15.26 -1.56 11.54
N PHE A 84 14.63 -1.70 10.37
CA PHE A 84 14.54 -2.94 9.60
C PHE A 84 14.90 -2.70 8.11
N PRO A 85 16.18 -2.43 7.79
CA PRO A 85 16.62 -2.19 6.42
C PRO A 85 16.26 -3.31 5.43
N GLU A 86 16.07 -4.54 5.90
CA GLU A 86 15.64 -5.68 5.10
C GLU A 86 14.23 -5.50 4.49
N MET A 87 13.38 -4.65 5.09
CA MET A 87 12.03 -4.37 4.61
C MET A 87 11.98 -3.31 3.51
N ARG A 88 13.14 -2.76 3.10
CA ARG A 88 13.25 -1.66 2.13
C ARG A 88 12.44 -1.88 0.86
N ALA A 89 12.45 -3.10 0.29
CA ALA A 89 11.73 -3.41 -0.94
C ALA A 89 10.20 -3.35 -0.75
N GLN A 90 9.69 -3.85 0.38
CA GLN A 90 8.26 -3.80 0.70
C GLN A 90 7.80 -2.37 0.99
N ILE A 91 8.63 -1.61 1.70
CA ILE A 91 8.32 -0.22 2.02
C ILE A 91 8.35 0.64 0.75
N ALA A 92 9.26 0.39 -0.19
CA ALA A 92 9.38 1.16 -1.42
C ALA A 92 8.12 1.13 -2.31
N THR A 93 7.33 0.06 -2.21
CA THR A 93 6.10 -0.09 -2.99
C THR A 93 4.86 0.37 -2.20
N HIS A 94 5.01 0.84 -0.96
CA HIS A 94 3.90 1.35 -0.15
C HIS A 94 3.39 2.72 -0.67
N PRO A 95 2.06 2.99 -0.70
CA PRO A 95 1.52 4.25 -1.22
C PRO A 95 2.03 5.51 -0.53
N HIS A 96 2.37 5.43 0.76
CA HIS A 96 2.93 6.55 1.54
C HIS A 96 4.45 6.53 1.69
N ALA A 97 5.16 5.68 0.96
CA ALA A 97 6.62 5.61 1.04
C ALA A 97 7.27 6.95 0.66
N PRO A 98 8.49 7.24 1.16
CA PRO A 98 9.25 8.40 0.70
C PRO A 98 9.44 8.37 -0.83
N MET A 99 9.21 9.50 -1.51
CA MET A 99 9.23 9.55 -3.00
C MET A 99 10.51 8.97 -3.60
N LYS A 100 11.67 9.34 -3.05
CA LYS A 100 12.96 8.83 -3.51
C LYS A 100 13.09 7.31 -3.39
N LEU A 101 12.44 6.73 -2.38
CA LEU A 101 12.45 5.29 -2.18
C LEU A 101 11.54 4.60 -3.22
N MET A 102 10.36 5.16 -3.48
CA MET A 102 9.48 4.68 -4.56
C MET A 102 10.19 4.71 -5.91
N GLU A 103 10.87 5.81 -6.23
CA GLU A 103 11.56 6.00 -7.51
C GLU A 103 12.69 5.01 -7.75
N ALA A 104 13.33 4.52 -6.69
CA ALA A 104 14.40 3.55 -6.79
C ALA A 104 13.90 2.11 -6.99
N ALA A 105 12.62 1.83 -6.73
CA ALA A 105 12.05 0.50 -6.90
C ALA A 105 11.76 0.19 -8.38
N PRO A 106 11.87 -1.08 -8.79
CA PRO A 106 11.41 -1.52 -10.10
C PRO A 106 9.95 -1.14 -10.34
N LEU A 107 9.65 -0.51 -11.48
CA LEU A 107 8.32 -0.06 -11.84
C LEU A 107 7.28 -1.18 -11.68
N GLY A 108 7.57 -2.38 -12.19
CA GLY A 108 6.65 -3.54 -12.15
C GLY A 108 6.41 -4.13 -10.75
N THR A 109 7.04 -3.61 -9.69
CA THR A 109 6.77 -4.01 -8.30
C THR A 109 5.74 -3.13 -7.62
N HIS A 110 5.40 -1.98 -8.20
CA HIS A 110 4.39 -1.09 -7.65
C HIS A 110 2.98 -1.62 -7.87
N THR A 111 2.14 -1.50 -6.84
CA THR A 111 0.70 -1.75 -6.99
C THR A 111 0.03 -0.56 -7.66
N PRO A 112 -1.18 -0.73 -8.23
CA PRO A 112 -1.97 0.39 -8.76
C PRO A 112 -2.18 1.52 -7.74
N VAL A 113 -2.40 1.18 -6.46
CA VAL A 113 -2.58 2.17 -5.39
C VAL A 113 -1.28 2.95 -5.11
N SER A 114 -0.14 2.26 -5.12
CA SER A 114 1.18 2.88 -4.99
C SER A 114 1.43 3.91 -6.09
N LEU A 115 1.13 3.55 -7.35
CA LEU A 115 1.29 4.43 -8.51
C LEU A 115 0.31 5.61 -8.47
N ASP A 116 -0.95 5.40 -8.10
CA ASP A 116 -1.93 6.49 -8.00
C ASP A 116 -1.51 7.50 -6.92
N SER A 117 -1.06 7.04 -5.75
CA SER A 117 -0.51 7.92 -4.71
C SER A 117 0.71 8.72 -5.21
N TYR A 118 1.66 8.04 -5.87
CA TYR A 118 2.84 8.69 -6.46
C TYR A 118 2.45 9.79 -7.47
N LEU A 119 1.55 9.48 -8.41
CA LEU A 119 1.09 10.40 -9.44
C LEU A 119 0.34 11.60 -8.87
N ARG A 120 -0.49 11.39 -7.83
CA ARG A 120 -1.15 12.48 -7.10
C ARG A 120 -0.15 13.41 -6.43
N ARG A 121 0.85 12.85 -5.72
CA ARG A 121 1.92 13.63 -5.06
C ARG A 121 2.81 14.39 -6.05
N ARG A 122 2.95 13.87 -7.28
CA ARG A 122 3.64 14.55 -8.39
C ARG A 122 2.77 15.57 -9.15
N ALA A 123 1.47 15.66 -8.85
CA ALA A 123 0.51 16.45 -9.61
C ALA A 123 0.55 16.14 -11.12
N ALA A 124 0.62 14.85 -11.47
CA ALA A 124 0.74 14.39 -12.85
C ALA A 124 -0.49 14.76 -13.69
N SER A 125 -0.25 15.22 -14.93
CA SER A 125 -1.31 15.39 -15.93
C SER A 125 -1.87 14.05 -16.40
N ASP A 126 -3.02 14.06 -17.06
CA ASP A 126 -3.62 12.83 -17.63
C ASP A 126 -2.70 12.15 -18.64
N ALA A 127 -1.97 12.93 -19.45
CA ALA A 127 -1.00 12.41 -20.40
C ALA A 127 0.19 11.74 -19.68
N GLN A 128 0.71 12.35 -18.62
CA GLN A 128 1.80 11.79 -17.82
C GLN A 128 1.35 10.52 -17.08
N ARG A 129 0.13 10.53 -16.53
CA ARG A 129 -0.51 9.36 -15.92
C ARG A 129 -0.62 8.21 -16.92
N SER A 130 -1.17 8.48 -18.12
CA SER A 130 -1.31 7.46 -19.17
C SER A 130 0.04 6.85 -19.54
N ALA A 131 1.04 7.69 -19.83
CA ALA A 131 2.36 7.23 -20.25
C ALA A 131 3.04 6.35 -19.19
N LEU A 132 2.92 6.71 -17.91
CA LEU A 132 3.47 5.92 -16.81
C LEU A 132 2.75 4.57 -16.64
N LEU A 133 1.41 4.56 -16.74
CA LEU A 133 0.64 3.32 -16.63
C LEU A 133 0.90 2.36 -17.79
N ASP A 134 1.09 2.88 -19.00
CA ASP A 134 1.51 2.07 -20.15
C ASP A 134 2.93 1.50 -19.98
N ALA A 135 3.84 2.28 -19.39
CA ALA A 135 5.16 1.77 -19.01
C ALA A 135 5.07 0.66 -17.96
N HIS A 136 4.19 0.82 -16.95
CA HIS A 136 3.97 -0.18 -15.90
C HIS A 136 3.41 -1.49 -16.48
N ALA A 137 2.41 -1.42 -17.36
CA ALA A 137 1.84 -2.58 -18.02
C ALA A 137 2.89 -3.37 -18.82
N ARG A 138 3.84 -2.68 -19.46
CA ARG A 138 4.96 -3.28 -20.19
C ARG A 138 6.05 -3.84 -19.29
N ALA A 139 6.22 -3.32 -18.07
CA ALA A 139 7.27 -3.75 -17.16
C ALA A 139 7.03 -5.18 -16.61
N HIS A 140 5.77 -5.63 -16.58
CA HIS A 140 5.45 -7.03 -16.29
C HIS A 140 5.98 -7.95 -17.39
N GLY A 141 7.07 -8.67 -17.11
CA GLY A 141 7.66 -9.67 -18.02
C GLY A 141 8.96 -9.26 -18.70
N GLN A 142 9.57 -8.12 -18.35
CA GLN A 142 10.87 -7.70 -18.91
C GLN A 142 12.07 -8.25 -18.13
N GLN A 143 13.18 -8.47 -18.84
CA GLN A 143 14.45 -8.99 -18.28
C GLN A 143 15.22 -7.96 -17.44
N ALA A 144 15.04 -6.66 -17.69
CA ALA A 144 15.69 -5.59 -16.94
C ALA A 144 14.63 -4.69 -16.27
N PRO A 145 14.67 -4.52 -14.94
CA PRO A 145 13.68 -3.71 -14.24
C PRO A 145 13.94 -2.21 -14.49
N VAL A 146 13.12 -1.57 -15.33
CA VAL A 146 13.01 -0.11 -15.38
C VAL A 146 12.50 0.37 -14.02
N THR A 147 13.12 1.40 -13.43
CA THR A 147 12.67 1.95 -12.14
C THR A 147 11.48 2.88 -12.32
N LEU A 148 10.72 3.12 -11.26
CA LEU A 148 9.65 4.14 -11.29
C LEU A 148 10.21 5.54 -11.61
N GLY A 149 11.40 5.88 -11.11
CA GLY A 149 12.06 7.16 -11.39
C GLY A 149 12.40 7.34 -12.87
N ASP A 150 12.95 6.31 -13.50
CA ASP A 150 13.29 6.34 -14.94
C ASP A 150 12.03 6.47 -15.80
N ALA A 151 10.99 5.69 -15.49
CA ALA A 151 9.73 5.73 -16.21
C ALA A 151 9.03 7.09 -16.04
N TRP A 152 9.08 7.68 -14.85
CA TRP A 152 8.56 9.02 -14.61
C TRP A 152 9.34 10.10 -15.37
N ALA A 153 10.66 10.00 -15.45
CA ALA A 153 11.47 10.93 -16.22
C ALA A 153 11.10 10.91 -17.71
N GLN A 154 10.85 9.73 -18.28
CA GLN A 154 10.40 9.55 -19.66
C GLN A 154 8.98 10.11 -19.87
N ALA A 155 8.05 9.83 -18.94
CA ALA A 155 6.68 10.32 -19.02
C ALA A 155 6.61 11.86 -19.09
N LYS A 156 7.50 12.57 -18.39
CA LYS A 156 7.59 14.04 -18.45
C LYS A 156 8.10 14.59 -19.78
N GLN A 157 8.86 13.80 -20.55
CA GLN A 157 9.42 14.22 -21.84
C GLN A 157 8.46 13.96 -23.01
N ALA A 158 7.52 13.03 -22.83
CA ALA A 158 6.54 12.63 -23.84
C ALA A 158 5.27 13.50 -23.87
N THR A 159 5.17 14.48 -22.98
CA THR A 159 4.00 15.36 -22.77
C THR A 159 4.40 16.82 -22.82
#